data_AF-A0A7Z9SKA2-F1
#
_entry.id   AF-A0A7Z9SKA2-F1
#
_cell.length_a   1.000
_cell.length_b   1.000
_cell.length_c   1.000
_cell.angle_alpha   90.00
_cell.angle_beta   90.00
_cell.angle_gamma   90.00
#
_symmetry.space_group_name_H-M   'P 1'
#
loop_
_entity.id
_entity.type
_entity.pdbx_description
1 polymer ?
#
loop_
_entity_poly.entity_id
_entity_poly.type
_entity_poly.pdbx_seq_one_letter_code
_entity_poly.pdbx_strand_id
1 'polypeptide(L)'
;MTNIHNDKILILDFGSQYTQLIARRIREIGVYCELFPYDVDVSFIKDFNPKGVILSGGPDTVMIDDSARAPQIIFDLGVPVLGICYGMQTMAIQLGGEAISAEKHEYGFAKIKCEDDECHLFKDLKDDTNTMGDALLDVWMSHGIEVSKLPQDFKLIASTDNCSIAGIANVTKHYYGLQFHP
;
A
#
# COMPACT_ATOMS: atom_id res chain seq x y z
N MET A 1 27.24 2.78 -18.84
CA MET A 1 26.01 3.59 -18.86
C MET A 1 24.98 2.83 -18.03
N THR A 2 24.49 3.44 -16.95
CA THR A 2 23.37 2.88 -16.16
C THR A 2 22.15 2.80 -17.07
N ASN A 3 21.68 1.60 -17.37
CA ASN A 3 20.44 1.43 -18.14
C ASN A 3 19.28 1.86 -17.23
N ILE A 4 18.62 2.97 -17.59
CA ILE A 4 17.56 3.61 -16.81
C ILE A 4 16.36 2.66 -16.63
N HIS A 5 16.26 1.60 -17.43
CA HIS A 5 15.21 0.57 -17.31
C HIS A 5 15.58 -0.61 -16.40
N ASN A 6 16.81 -0.67 -15.84
CA ASN A 6 17.18 -1.76 -14.94
C ASN A 6 16.50 -1.65 -13.57
N ASP A 7 16.23 -0.42 -13.13
CA ASP A 7 15.56 -0.15 -11.87
C ASP A 7 14.15 0.34 -12.17
N LYS A 8 13.19 -0.59 -12.10
CA LYS A 8 11.82 -0.35 -12.53
C LYS A 8 10.77 -0.87 -11.57
N ILE A 9 9.69 -0.11 -11.47
CA ILE A 9 8.55 -0.40 -10.62
C ILE A 9 7.40 -0.95 -11.47
N LEU A 10 6.79 -2.03 -11.00
CA LEU A 10 5.54 -2.55 -11.53
C LEU A 10 4.39 -2.00 -10.70
N ILE A 11 3.41 -1.36 -11.34
CA ILE A 11 2.18 -0.92 -10.69
C ILE A 11 1.05 -1.83 -11.18
N LEU A 12 0.41 -2.54 -10.25
CA LEU A 12 -0.78 -3.36 -10.52
C LEU A 12 -2.04 -2.56 -10.19
N ASP A 13 -2.88 -2.39 -11.21
CA ASP A 13 -4.10 -1.61 -11.15
C ASP A 13 -5.32 -2.46 -10.75
N PHE A 14 -5.89 -2.16 -9.58
CA PHE A 14 -7.15 -2.73 -9.11
C PHE A 14 -8.37 -1.84 -9.46
N GLY A 15 -8.20 -0.85 -10.33
CA GLY A 15 -9.26 0.03 -10.82
C GLY A 15 -9.37 1.36 -10.08
N SER A 16 -8.32 1.80 -9.36
CA SER A 16 -8.34 3.11 -8.71
C SER A 16 -8.41 4.25 -9.72
N GLN A 17 -9.22 5.26 -9.43
CA GLN A 17 -9.15 6.55 -10.13
C GLN A 17 -7.77 7.24 -10.01
N TYR A 18 -6.94 6.84 -9.03
CA TYR A 18 -5.63 7.44 -8.77
C TYR A 18 -4.44 6.63 -9.34
N THR A 19 -4.64 5.48 -9.99
CA THR A 19 -3.52 4.63 -10.43
C THR A 19 -2.57 5.36 -11.40
N GLN A 20 -3.11 6.15 -12.32
CA GLN A 20 -2.30 6.97 -13.24
C GLN A 20 -1.51 8.07 -12.52
N LEU A 21 -2.04 8.60 -11.40
CA LEU A 21 -1.34 9.59 -10.58
C LEU A 21 -0.15 8.96 -9.87
N ILE A 22 -0.30 7.73 -9.35
CA ILE A 22 0.82 6.97 -8.77
C ILE A 22 1.94 6.81 -9.80
N ALA A 23 1.61 6.35 -11.02
CA ALA A 23 2.60 6.19 -12.08
C ALA A 23 3.29 7.52 -12.45
N ARG A 24 2.54 8.63 -12.46
CA ARG A 24 3.09 9.96 -12.66
C ARG A 24 4.06 10.36 -11.54
N ARG A 25 3.71 10.16 -10.26
CA ARG A 25 4.59 10.48 -9.12
C ARG A 25 5.90 9.70 -9.16
N ILE A 26 5.85 8.41 -9.50
CA ILE A 26 7.07 7.58 -9.64
C ILE A 26 7.97 8.09 -10.78
N ARG A 27 7.38 8.52 -11.90
CA ARG A 27 8.15 9.11 -13.01
C ARG A 27 8.71 10.50 -12.67
N GLU A 28 7.98 11.31 -11.90
CA GLU A 28 8.43 12.63 -11.46
C GLU A 28 9.68 12.55 -10.57
N ILE A 29 9.85 11.47 -9.80
CA ILE A 29 11.07 11.20 -9.01
C ILE A 29 12.18 10.50 -9.82
N GLY A 30 12.00 10.35 -11.14
CA GLY A 30 13.02 9.85 -12.06
C GLY A 30 13.15 8.33 -12.16
N VAL A 31 12.17 7.57 -11.65
CA VAL A 31 12.17 6.10 -11.69
C VAL A 31 11.28 5.60 -12.84
N TYR A 32 11.75 4.60 -13.59
CA TYR A 32 10.94 3.98 -14.63
C TYR A 32 9.83 3.11 -14.02
N CYS A 33 8.61 3.23 -14.55
CA CYS A 33 7.51 2.37 -14.11
C CYS A 33 6.54 2.06 -15.26
N GLU A 34 5.95 0.88 -15.17
CA GLU A 34 4.84 0.46 -16.02
C GLU A 34 3.61 0.11 -15.17
N LEU A 35 2.45 0.32 -15.76
CA LEU A 35 1.14 0.13 -15.14
C LEU A 35 0.43 -0.97 -15.92
N PHE A 36 0.02 -2.01 -15.22
CA PHE A 36 -0.70 -3.17 -15.75
C PHE A 36 -1.93 -3.47 -14.91
N PRO A 37 -2.95 -4.11 -15.48
CA PRO A 37 -4.07 -4.59 -14.67
C PRO A 37 -3.60 -5.67 -13.67
N TYR A 38 -4.32 -5.82 -12.57
CA TYR A 38 -3.95 -6.77 -11.51
C TYR A 38 -3.89 -8.23 -11.98
N ASP A 39 -4.64 -8.59 -13.02
CA ASP A 39 -4.76 -9.95 -13.59
C ASP A 39 -3.74 -10.24 -14.70
N VAL A 40 -2.68 -9.43 -14.80
CA VAL A 40 -1.59 -9.63 -15.76
C VAL A 40 -0.90 -10.99 -15.57
N ASP A 41 -0.49 -11.58 -16.69
CA ASP A 41 0.13 -12.91 -16.71
C ASP A 41 1.37 -13.02 -15.82
N VAL A 42 1.47 -14.16 -15.13
CA VAL A 42 2.62 -14.49 -14.27
C VAL A 42 3.94 -14.53 -15.06
N SER A 43 3.91 -14.98 -16.32
CA SER A 43 5.08 -14.97 -17.20
C SER A 43 5.57 -13.54 -17.46
N PHE A 44 4.64 -12.62 -17.73
CA PHE A 44 4.97 -11.21 -17.92
C PHE A 44 5.64 -10.62 -16.69
N ILE A 45 5.10 -10.87 -15.49
CA ILE A 45 5.69 -10.36 -14.23
C ILE A 45 7.13 -10.84 -14.05
N LYS A 46 7.41 -12.11 -14.36
CA LYS A 46 8.77 -12.69 -14.29
C LYS A 46 9.71 -12.03 -15.29
N ASP A 47 9.28 -11.89 -16.54
CA ASP A 47 10.08 -11.28 -17.61
C ASP A 47 10.27 -9.78 -17.37
N PHE A 48 9.28 -9.13 -16.76
CA PHE A 48 9.37 -7.75 -16.32
C PHE A 48 10.43 -7.60 -15.24
N ASN A 49 10.61 -8.55 -14.31
CA ASN A 49 11.66 -8.51 -13.29
C ASN A 49 11.73 -7.16 -12.52
N PRO A 50 10.64 -6.76 -11.82
CA PRO A 50 10.58 -5.47 -11.15
C PRO A 50 11.56 -5.39 -9.97
N LYS A 51 11.99 -4.18 -9.62
CA LYS A 51 12.72 -3.90 -8.37
C LYS A 51 11.82 -3.59 -7.18
N GLY A 52 10.55 -3.32 -7.45
CA GLY A 52 9.51 -3.13 -6.45
C GLY A 52 8.13 -3.12 -7.12
N VAL A 53 7.11 -3.40 -6.32
CA VAL A 53 5.73 -3.51 -6.79
C VAL A 53 4.84 -2.56 -6.01
N ILE A 54 3.93 -1.87 -6.69
CA ILE A 54 2.84 -1.10 -6.07
C ILE A 54 1.51 -1.76 -6.41
N LEU A 55 0.73 -2.11 -5.40
CA LEU A 55 -0.66 -2.54 -5.52
C LEU A 55 -1.55 -1.32 -5.31
N SER A 56 -2.25 -0.89 -6.36
CA SER A 56 -3.08 0.31 -6.29
C SER A 56 -4.36 0.09 -5.46
N GLY A 57 -5.09 1.18 -5.24
CA GLY A 57 -6.45 1.10 -4.70
C GLY A 57 -7.44 0.52 -5.72
N GLY A 58 -8.69 0.38 -5.31
CA GLY A 58 -9.75 -0.12 -6.17
C GLY A 58 -11.11 0.19 -5.57
N PRO A 59 -12.17 0.20 -6.38
CA PRO A 59 -13.54 0.41 -5.91
C PRO A 59 -14.17 -0.88 -5.35
N ASP A 60 -13.53 -2.03 -5.57
CA ASP A 60 -14.03 -3.33 -5.16
C ASP A 60 -13.91 -3.55 -3.64
N THR A 61 -14.55 -4.61 -3.14
CA THR A 61 -14.43 -5.04 -1.74
C THR A 61 -13.67 -6.35 -1.65
N VAL A 62 -12.63 -6.37 -0.82
CA VAL A 62 -11.76 -7.53 -0.65
C VAL A 62 -12.48 -8.70 0.07
N MET A 63 -13.65 -8.46 0.67
CA MET A 63 -14.34 -9.44 1.52
C MET A 63 -15.10 -10.53 0.75
N ILE A 64 -15.23 -10.42 -0.58
CA ILE A 64 -15.93 -11.42 -1.40
C ILE A 64 -14.92 -12.43 -1.92
N ASP A 65 -15.29 -13.73 -1.94
CA ASP A 65 -14.38 -14.82 -2.34
C ASP A 65 -13.74 -14.64 -3.73
N ASP A 66 -14.50 -14.12 -4.70
CA ASP A 66 -14.04 -13.87 -6.08
C ASP A 66 -13.55 -12.42 -6.34
N SER A 67 -13.28 -11.64 -5.29
CA SER A 67 -12.79 -10.28 -5.47
C SER A 67 -11.36 -10.23 -6.01
N ALA A 68 -10.97 -9.10 -6.61
CA ALA A 68 -9.66 -8.96 -7.23
C ALA A 68 -8.50 -9.27 -6.25
N ARG A 69 -7.49 -10.01 -6.71
CA ARG A 69 -6.33 -10.43 -5.89
C ARG A 69 -5.03 -10.14 -6.61
N ALA A 70 -3.99 -9.85 -5.85
CA ALA A 70 -2.65 -9.77 -6.41
C ALA A 70 -2.18 -11.18 -6.81
N PRO A 71 -1.55 -11.34 -7.99
CA PRO A 71 -0.92 -12.61 -8.36
C PRO A 71 0.06 -13.06 -7.27
N GLN A 72 -0.05 -14.30 -6.81
CA GLN A 72 0.74 -14.80 -5.66
C GLN A 72 2.25 -14.60 -5.84
N ILE A 73 2.72 -14.66 -7.09
CA ILE A 73 4.12 -14.41 -7.44
C ILE A 73 4.66 -13.08 -6.91
N ILE A 74 3.83 -12.04 -6.78
CA ILE A 74 4.24 -10.75 -6.23
C ILE A 74 4.85 -10.90 -4.84
N PHE A 75 4.32 -11.81 -4.02
CA PHE A 75 4.81 -12.10 -2.68
C PHE A 75 5.95 -13.13 -2.65
N ASP A 76 6.25 -13.78 -3.79
CA ASP A 76 7.31 -14.78 -3.93
C ASP A 76 8.59 -14.20 -4.56
N LEU A 77 8.52 -13.04 -5.22
CA LEU A 77 9.65 -12.39 -5.93
C LEU A 77 10.76 -11.91 -4.99
N GLY A 78 10.48 -11.73 -3.69
CA GLY A 78 11.46 -11.21 -2.72
C GLY A 78 11.86 -9.74 -2.96
N VAL A 79 10.99 -8.97 -3.62
CA VAL A 79 11.16 -7.51 -3.83
C VAL A 79 10.19 -6.72 -2.95
N PRO A 80 10.50 -5.46 -2.60
CA PRO A 80 9.60 -4.62 -1.82
C PRO A 80 8.22 -4.45 -2.47
N VAL A 81 7.17 -4.40 -1.65
CA VAL A 81 5.78 -4.22 -2.10
C VAL A 81 5.11 -3.11 -1.29
N LEU A 82 4.46 -2.18 -1.97
CA LEU A 82 3.62 -1.14 -1.38
C LEU A 82 2.16 -1.36 -1.77
N GLY A 83 1.28 -1.60 -0.81
CA GLY A 83 -0.17 -1.64 -1.01
C GLY A 83 -0.84 -0.34 -0.61
N ILE A 84 -1.72 0.19 -1.46
CA ILE A 84 -2.46 1.43 -1.21
C ILE A 84 -3.97 1.13 -1.18
N CYS A 85 -4.64 1.50 -0.09
CA CYS A 85 -6.06 1.25 0.15
C CYS A 85 -6.43 -0.22 -0.13
N TYR A 86 -7.15 -0.51 -1.22
CA TYR A 86 -7.47 -1.88 -1.63
C TYR A 86 -6.23 -2.78 -1.77
N GLY A 87 -5.10 -2.25 -2.25
CA GLY A 87 -3.85 -3.00 -2.35
C GLY A 87 -3.29 -3.42 -0.98
N MET A 88 -3.45 -2.56 0.05
CA MET A 88 -3.10 -2.91 1.44
C MET A 88 -4.03 -4.01 1.96
N GLN A 89 -5.33 -3.89 1.71
CA GLN A 89 -6.33 -4.85 2.17
C GLN A 89 -6.12 -6.24 1.54
N THR A 90 -5.88 -6.25 0.22
CA THR A 90 -5.55 -7.45 -0.56
C THR A 90 -4.28 -8.12 -0.04
N MET A 91 -3.22 -7.33 0.20
CA MET A 91 -1.98 -7.82 0.82
C MET A 91 -2.26 -8.42 2.20
N ALA A 92 -3.05 -7.76 3.04
CA ALA A 92 -3.33 -8.22 4.39
C ALA A 92 -4.06 -9.58 4.38
N ILE A 93 -5.15 -9.71 3.61
CA ILE A 93 -5.93 -10.95 3.54
C ILE A 93 -5.13 -12.09 2.93
N GLN A 94 -4.42 -11.86 1.82
CA GLN A 94 -3.64 -12.93 1.18
C GLN A 94 -2.49 -13.46 2.05
N LEU A 95 -2.03 -12.67 3.02
CA LEU A 95 -0.97 -13.05 3.95
C LEU A 95 -1.48 -13.51 5.32
N GLY A 96 -2.79 -13.75 5.46
CA GLY A 96 -3.40 -14.34 6.65
C GLY A 96 -3.91 -13.33 7.69
N GLY A 97 -3.98 -12.06 7.34
CA GLY A 97 -4.75 -11.05 8.07
C GLY A 97 -6.25 -11.10 7.76
N GLU A 98 -7.00 -10.15 8.30
CA GLU A 98 -8.46 -10.04 8.11
C GLU A 98 -8.83 -8.57 7.84
N ALA A 99 -9.88 -8.35 7.05
CA ALA A 99 -10.46 -7.04 6.83
C ALA A 99 -11.98 -7.10 7.02
N ILE A 100 -12.57 -6.00 7.49
CA ILE A 100 -13.99 -5.86 7.77
C ILE A 100 -14.53 -4.56 7.18
N SER A 101 -15.86 -4.47 7.03
CA SER A 101 -16.50 -3.18 6.77
C SER A 101 -16.24 -2.23 7.93
N ALA A 102 -15.77 -1.03 7.62
CA ALA A 102 -15.56 0.00 8.63
C ALA A 102 -16.91 0.48 9.18
N GLU A 103 -17.00 0.77 10.48
CA GLU A 103 -18.22 1.32 11.09
C GLU A 103 -18.56 2.71 10.55
N LYS A 104 -17.53 3.49 10.21
CA LYS A 104 -17.64 4.80 9.58
C LYS A 104 -16.77 4.80 8.33
N HIS A 105 -17.36 5.18 7.20
CA HIS A 105 -16.58 5.38 5.99
C HIS A 105 -15.89 6.74 6.06
N GLU A 106 -14.59 6.77 5.75
CA GLU A 106 -13.80 7.99 5.79
C GLU A 106 -13.29 8.33 4.38
N TYR A 107 -13.70 9.50 3.91
CA TYR A 107 -13.30 10.05 2.62
C TYR A 107 -12.89 11.51 2.81
N GLY A 108 -11.60 11.79 2.61
CA GLY A 108 -11.07 13.14 2.66
C GLY A 108 -9.85 13.28 3.55
N PHE A 109 -9.61 14.53 3.94
CA PHE A 109 -8.48 14.90 4.77
C PHE A 109 -8.57 14.29 6.17
N ALA A 110 -7.46 13.71 6.63
CA ALA A 110 -7.30 13.18 7.97
C ALA A 110 -5.87 13.39 8.46
N LYS A 111 -5.70 13.35 9.79
CA LYS A 111 -4.39 13.27 10.42
C LYS A 111 -4.17 11.85 10.90
N ILE A 112 -3.12 11.21 10.42
CA ILE A 112 -2.66 9.92 10.96
C ILE A 112 -1.58 10.14 12.01
N LYS A 113 -1.59 9.31 13.03
CA LYS A 113 -0.48 9.16 13.97
C LYS A 113 0.50 8.15 13.41
N CYS A 114 1.78 8.47 13.39
CA CYS A 114 2.84 7.50 13.12
C CYS A 114 3.06 6.67 14.40
N GLU A 115 2.84 5.35 14.32
CA GLU A 115 2.91 4.44 15.48
C GLU A 115 4.29 3.78 15.64
N ASP A 116 5.17 3.97 14.67
CA ASP A 116 6.47 3.31 14.60
C ASP A 116 7.55 4.29 14.09
N ASP A 117 8.25 4.91 15.04
CA ASP A 117 9.31 5.89 14.77
C ASP A 117 10.49 5.31 13.97
N GLU A 118 10.67 3.99 14.02
CA GLU A 118 11.74 3.27 13.29
C GLU A 118 11.28 2.79 11.90
N CYS A 119 10.04 3.07 11.51
CA CYS A 119 9.53 2.70 10.19
C CYS A 119 10.25 3.51 9.10
N HIS A 120 11.08 2.86 8.29
CA HIS A 120 11.78 3.50 7.17
C HIS A 120 10.85 4.26 6.20
N LEU A 121 9.58 3.85 6.07
CA LEU A 121 8.63 4.52 5.18
C LEU A 121 8.24 5.93 5.65
N PHE A 122 8.21 6.15 6.98
CA PHE A 122 7.81 7.42 7.59
C PHE A 122 9.00 8.19 8.18
N LYS A 123 10.22 7.70 7.95
CA LYS A 123 11.41 8.34 8.45
C LYS A 123 11.50 9.79 7.96
N ASP A 124 11.74 10.70 8.89
CA ASP A 124 11.86 12.15 8.66
C ASP A 124 10.58 12.83 8.11
N LEU A 125 9.42 12.13 8.11
CA LEU A 125 8.12 12.72 7.77
C LEU A 125 7.42 13.22 9.03
N LYS A 126 7.02 14.50 9.02
CA LYS A 126 6.25 15.12 10.10
C LYS A 126 5.61 16.42 9.63
N ASP A 127 4.30 16.48 9.61
CA ASP A 127 3.55 17.70 9.29
C ASP A 127 3.15 18.47 10.56
N ASP A 128 2.82 17.74 11.63
CA ASP A 128 2.38 18.32 12.90
C ASP A 128 2.79 17.44 14.11
N THR A 129 2.56 17.95 15.32
CA THR A 129 2.74 17.21 16.58
C THR A 129 1.49 17.34 17.44
N ASN A 130 0.98 16.23 17.96
CA ASN A 130 -0.11 16.31 18.94
C ASN A 130 0.40 16.80 20.31
N THR A 131 -0.52 17.02 21.25
CA THR A 131 -0.20 17.45 22.62
C THR A 131 0.62 16.43 23.42
N MET A 132 0.66 15.16 22.99
CA MET A 132 1.43 14.08 23.60
C MET A 132 2.84 13.93 23.00
N GLY A 133 3.18 14.70 21.96
CA GLY A 133 4.47 14.67 21.30
C GLY A 133 4.55 13.74 20.09
N ASP A 134 3.46 13.04 19.74
CA ASP A 134 3.44 12.11 18.61
C ASP A 134 3.50 12.83 17.27
N ALA A 135 4.22 12.25 16.30
CA ALA A 135 4.29 12.76 14.94
C ALA A 135 2.98 12.48 14.19
N LEU A 136 2.44 13.53 13.56
CA LEU A 136 1.24 13.44 12.72
C LEU A 136 1.58 13.71 11.26
N LEU A 137 0.90 13.02 10.36
CA LEU A 137 0.93 13.28 8.92
C LEU A 137 -0.46 13.63 8.40
N ASP A 138 -0.51 14.63 7.54
CA ASP A 138 -1.70 15.05 6.82
C ASP A 138 -1.87 14.14 5.59
N VAL A 139 -2.96 13.37 5.56
CA VAL A 139 -3.20 12.36 4.52
C VAL A 139 -4.59 12.46 3.90
N TRP A 140 -4.75 11.81 2.75
CA TRP A 140 -6.04 11.68 2.09
C TRP A 140 -6.61 10.26 2.25
N MET A 141 -7.55 10.11 3.17
CA MET A 141 -8.25 8.86 3.46
C MET A 141 -9.34 8.61 2.41
N SER A 142 -9.52 7.33 2.05
CA SER A 142 -10.60 6.92 1.15
C SER A 142 -10.92 5.45 1.35
N HIS A 143 -11.66 5.11 2.41
CA HIS A 143 -11.96 3.72 2.73
C HIS A 143 -13.38 3.50 3.30
N GLY A 144 -13.97 2.37 2.92
CA GLY A 144 -15.17 1.80 3.57
C GLY A 144 -14.92 0.39 4.14
N ILE A 145 -13.74 -0.17 3.85
CA ILE A 145 -13.23 -1.42 4.41
C ILE A 145 -11.94 -1.06 5.15
N GLU A 146 -11.68 -1.74 6.27
CA GLU A 146 -10.43 -1.59 7.02
C GLU A 146 -9.87 -2.96 7.42
N VAL A 147 -8.56 -3.02 7.57
CA VAL A 147 -7.89 -4.21 8.10
C VAL A 147 -8.21 -4.30 9.59
N SER A 148 -8.76 -5.44 10.04
CA SER A 148 -9.09 -5.70 11.45
C SER A 148 -8.01 -6.52 12.15
N LYS A 149 -7.23 -7.29 11.39
CA LYS A 149 -6.19 -8.16 11.92
C LYS A 149 -4.96 -8.12 11.02
N LEU A 150 -3.81 -7.86 11.64
CA LEU A 150 -2.53 -7.86 10.95
C LEU A 150 -2.16 -9.28 10.50
N PRO A 151 -1.53 -9.42 9.31
CA PRO A 151 -0.88 -10.67 8.94
C PRO A 151 0.26 -11.01 9.89
N GLN A 152 0.68 -12.28 9.89
CA GLN A 152 1.82 -12.72 10.68
C GLN A 152 3.08 -11.91 10.31
N ASP A 153 3.86 -11.51 11.31
CA ASP A 153 5.10 -10.73 11.20
C ASP A 153 4.94 -9.30 10.64
N PHE A 154 3.71 -8.81 10.53
CA PHE A 154 3.45 -7.39 10.29
C PHE A 154 3.29 -6.63 11.61
N LYS A 155 3.69 -5.35 11.59
CA LYS A 155 3.45 -4.39 12.66
C LYS A 155 2.56 -3.25 12.17
N LEU A 156 1.84 -2.65 13.13
CA LEU A 156 1.14 -1.38 12.94
C LEU A 156 2.16 -0.26 12.80
N ILE A 157 2.00 0.60 11.79
CA ILE A 157 2.87 1.77 11.57
C ILE A 157 2.13 3.10 11.53
N ALA A 158 0.81 3.08 11.32
CA ALA A 158 -0.03 4.28 11.34
C ALA A 158 -1.44 3.98 11.82
N SER A 159 -2.06 4.93 12.51
CA SER A 159 -3.44 4.85 13.02
C SER A 159 -4.16 6.21 12.91
N THR A 160 -5.49 6.19 12.98
CA THR A 160 -6.35 7.37 13.22
C THR A 160 -7.39 7.05 14.28
N ASP A 161 -8.10 8.07 14.77
CA ASP A 161 -9.23 7.91 15.69
C ASP A 161 -10.37 7.04 15.12
N ASN A 162 -10.51 7.00 13.78
CA ASN A 162 -11.57 6.24 13.10
C ASN A 162 -11.06 4.95 12.43
N CYS A 163 -9.75 4.78 12.26
CA CYS A 163 -9.14 3.62 11.62
C CYS A 163 -7.91 3.17 12.42
N SER A 164 -8.09 2.11 13.20
CA SER A 164 -7.06 1.60 14.11
C SER A 164 -5.82 1.06 13.38
N ILE A 165 -5.99 0.60 12.13
CA ILE A 165 -4.92 0.06 11.28
C ILE A 165 -4.87 0.85 9.97
N ALA A 166 -4.36 2.08 10.04
CA ALA A 166 -4.20 2.96 8.88
C ALA A 166 -2.90 2.68 8.08
N GLY A 167 -1.96 1.95 8.67
CA GLY A 167 -0.77 1.47 7.95
C GLY A 167 -0.13 0.25 8.60
N ILE A 168 0.43 -0.63 7.77
CA ILE A 168 1.07 -1.88 8.18
C ILE A 168 2.45 -2.03 7.54
N ALA A 169 3.37 -2.72 8.22
CA ALA A 169 4.67 -3.06 7.65
C ALA A 169 5.18 -4.43 8.06
N ASN A 170 5.80 -5.14 7.11
CA ASN A 170 6.73 -6.23 7.37
C ASN A 170 8.13 -5.75 6.99
N VAL A 171 8.95 -5.43 8.00
CA VAL A 171 10.27 -4.84 7.80
C VAL A 171 11.23 -5.82 7.14
N THR A 172 11.15 -7.10 7.48
CA THR A 172 12.03 -8.14 6.93
C THR A 172 11.79 -8.36 5.43
N LYS A 173 10.53 -8.30 4.98
CA LYS A 173 10.15 -8.46 3.58
C LYS A 173 10.07 -7.14 2.80
N HIS A 174 10.20 -6.00 3.48
CA HIS A 174 9.95 -4.67 2.92
C HIS A 174 8.56 -4.53 2.30
N TYR A 175 7.55 -5.07 2.99
CA TYR A 175 6.15 -4.92 2.61
C TYR A 175 5.53 -3.82 3.43
N TYR A 176 4.83 -2.91 2.77
CA TYR A 176 4.18 -1.77 3.39
C TYR A 176 2.76 -1.66 2.85
N GLY A 177 1.81 -1.33 3.72
CA GLY A 177 0.43 -1.08 3.36
C GLY A 177 -0.03 0.24 3.97
N LEU A 178 -0.71 1.07 3.18
CA LEU A 178 -1.28 2.35 3.61
C LEU A 178 -2.78 2.37 3.28
N GLN A 179 -3.61 2.79 4.24
CA GLN A 179 -5.06 2.91 4.05
C GLN A 179 -5.48 4.26 3.41
N PHE A 180 -4.51 5.16 3.22
CA PHE A 180 -4.63 6.47 2.60
C PHE A 180 -3.87 6.55 1.26
N HIS A 181 -4.16 7.59 0.49
CA HIS A 181 -3.45 7.90 -0.75
C HIS A 181 -2.31 8.91 -0.47
N PRO A 182 -1.04 8.51 -0.65
CA PRO A 182 0.12 9.40 -0.48
C PRO A 182 0.35 10.33 -1.68
#